data_AF-A0A7C4BPL3-F1
#
_entry.id   AF-A0A7C4BPL3-F1
#
_cell.length_a   1.000
_cell.length_b   1.000
_cell.length_c   1.000
_cell.angle_alpha   90.00
_cell.angle_beta   90.00
_cell.angle_gamma   90.00
#
_symmetry.space_group_name_H-M   'P 1'
#
loop_
_entity.id
_entity.type
_entity.pdbx_description
1 polymer ?
#
loop_
_entity_poly.entity_id
_entity_poly.type
_entity_poly.pdbx_seq_one_letter_code
_entity_poly.pdbx_strand_id
1 'polypeptide(L)'
;NGVDVIDTGTLFVALYNLKTYMPSLASRIDSFVYNSYGNRTDYAALVPLLKDFVNSPSVYSYYCASGFAFFWPNELETVPGKILDKMYSGNVTTYGVTLPKAEISCEPLLYSFFQLPSNDRIRKLMNDTYLAHEARYNSTGQYVAFSEGDSQYGFIWEWVVRASGDTWQISNSEKLIDINPIIYSKVSLSFLAIYNSTFAKEMSIYLEKVSPDPKNGYYHGADFNTDPSLATVLDKMGGNTNALILAAAKYALRV
;
A
#
# COMPACT_ATOMS: atom_id res chain seq x y z
N ASN A 1 8.63 -22.09 0.18
CA ASN A 1 7.54 -21.42 0.92
C ASN A 1 8.02 -21.12 2.33
N GLY A 2 8.74 -20.00 2.47
CA GLY A 2 9.24 -19.50 3.76
C GLY A 2 8.33 -18.41 4.31
N VAL A 3 8.69 -17.87 5.47
CA VAL A 3 8.03 -16.70 6.05
C VAL A 3 8.32 -15.47 5.19
N ASP A 4 7.28 -14.77 4.74
CA ASP A 4 7.42 -13.49 4.06
C ASP A 4 7.62 -12.37 5.12
N VAL A 5 8.73 -11.66 5.02
CA VAL A 5 9.12 -10.61 5.97
C VAL A 5 8.17 -9.41 5.88
N ILE A 6 7.68 -9.08 4.69
CA ILE A 6 6.75 -7.97 4.46
C ILE A 6 5.38 -8.28 5.06
N ASP A 7 4.86 -9.50 4.84
CA ASP A 7 3.60 -9.94 5.47
C ASP A 7 3.73 -9.97 7.00
N THR A 8 4.88 -10.39 7.51
CA THR A 8 5.16 -10.40 8.95
C THR A 8 5.20 -8.98 9.52
N GLY A 9 5.78 -8.02 8.81
CA GLY A 9 5.73 -6.61 9.18
C GLY A 9 4.29 -6.09 9.27
N THR A 10 3.45 -6.44 8.30
CA THR A 10 2.01 -6.11 8.31
C THR A 10 1.28 -6.70 9.52
N LEU A 11 1.57 -7.97 9.85
CA LEU A 11 1.05 -8.60 11.06
C LEU A 11 1.44 -7.83 12.33
N PHE A 12 2.68 -7.35 12.43
CA PHE A 12 3.13 -6.58 13.60
C PHE A 12 2.50 -5.20 13.70
N VAL A 13 2.28 -4.50 12.58
CA VAL A 13 1.49 -3.27 12.61
C VAL A 13 0.08 -3.55 13.15
N ALA A 14 -0.58 -4.60 12.65
CA ALA A 14 -1.92 -4.98 13.10
C ALA A 14 -1.95 -5.37 14.60
N LEU A 15 -1.00 -6.17 15.06
CA LEU A 15 -0.89 -6.60 16.46
C LEU A 15 -0.57 -5.43 17.39
N TYR A 16 0.31 -4.51 16.99
CA TYR A 16 0.60 -3.31 17.76
C TYR A 16 -0.63 -2.40 17.87
N ASN A 17 -1.37 -2.22 16.77
CA ASN A 17 -2.62 -1.46 16.77
C ASN A 17 -3.68 -2.11 17.67
N LEU A 18 -3.82 -3.44 17.64
CA LEU A 18 -4.70 -4.18 18.54
C LEU A 18 -4.27 -4.06 20.00
N LYS A 19 -2.96 -4.18 20.28
CA LYS A 19 -2.37 -4.00 21.61
C LYS A 19 -2.67 -2.62 22.17
N THR A 20 -2.61 -1.59 21.33
CA THR A 20 -2.89 -0.21 21.70
C THR A 20 -4.39 0.02 21.94
N TYR A 21 -5.25 -0.56 21.08
CA TYR A 21 -6.71 -0.42 21.20
C TYR A 21 -7.30 -1.22 22.38
N MET A 22 -6.75 -2.41 22.65
CA MET A 22 -7.23 -3.32 23.68
C MET A 22 -6.05 -3.80 24.57
N PRO A 23 -5.58 -2.95 25.52
CA PRO A 23 -4.41 -3.23 26.35
C PRO A 23 -4.48 -4.53 27.15
N SER A 24 -5.69 -5.05 27.43
CA SER A 24 -5.87 -6.34 28.09
C SER A 24 -5.34 -7.53 27.29
N LEU A 25 -5.07 -7.37 25.98
CA LEU A 25 -4.44 -8.39 25.14
C LEU A 25 -2.91 -8.29 25.11
N ALA A 26 -2.30 -7.27 25.71
CA ALA A 26 -0.87 -6.98 25.58
C ALA A 26 0.03 -8.17 25.89
N SER A 27 -0.18 -8.84 27.04
CA SER A 27 0.63 -10.00 27.44
C SER A 27 0.49 -11.18 26.47
N ARG A 28 -0.72 -11.39 25.92
CA ARG A 28 -0.99 -12.46 24.95
C ARG A 28 -0.34 -12.17 23.60
N ILE A 29 -0.36 -10.91 23.18
CA ILE A 29 0.29 -10.45 21.95
C ILE A 29 1.81 -10.57 22.11
N ASP A 30 2.38 -10.09 23.21
CA ASP A 30 3.82 -10.17 23.47
C ASP A 30 4.28 -11.62 23.55
N SER A 31 3.53 -12.49 24.22
CA SER A 31 3.81 -13.93 24.25
C SER A 31 3.81 -14.58 22.86
N PHE A 32 2.91 -14.13 21.97
CA PHE A 32 2.86 -14.59 20.59
C PHE A 32 4.07 -14.09 19.77
N VAL A 33 4.39 -12.80 19.86
CA VAL A 33 5.46 -12.17 19.05
C VAL A 33 6.85 -12.61 19.51
N TYR A 34 7.11 -12.62 20.81
CA TYR A 34 8.42 -12.96 21.38
C TYR A 34 8.60 -14.44 21.64
N ASN A 35 7.62 -15.27 21.29
CA ASN A 35 7.66 -16.72 21.53
C ASN A 35 8.04 -17.07 22.98
N SER A 36 7.47 -16.38 23.97
CA SER A 36 7.94 -16.44 25.37
C SER A 36 7.84 -17.84 26.01
N TYR A 37 7.08 -18.76 25.41
CA TYR A 37 6.93 -20.15 25.84
C TYR A 37 7.63 -21.17 24.93
N GLY A 38 8.36 -20.72 23.90
CA GLY A 38 9.08 -21.60 22.97
C GLY A 38 8.19 -22.52 22.11
N ASN A 39 6.90 -22.20 21.97
CA ASN A 39 5.91 -23.03 21.26
C ASN A 39 5.21 -22.30 20.09
N ARG A 40 5.76 -21.17 19.65
CA ARG A 40 5.32 -20.33 18.53
C ARG A 40 6.47 -20.08 17.54
N THR A 41 6.17 -19.34 16.48
CA THR A 41 7.17 -18.87 15.50
C THR A 41 8.21 -18.00 16.18
N ASP A 42 9.49 -18.25 15.91
CA ASP A 42 10.59 -17.41 16.36
C ASP A 42 10.78 -16.22 15.40
N TYR A 43 10.03 -15.15 15.64
CA TYR A 43 10.12 -13.93 14.83
C TYR A 43 11.39 -13.11 15.10
N ALA A 44 12.06 -13.31 16.25
CA ALA A 44 13.30 -12.61 16.55
C ALA A 44 14.42 -12.97 15.55
N ALA A 45 14.36 -14.18 14.98
CA ALA A 45 15.26 -14.63 13.91
C ALA A 45 15.20 -13.77 12.64
N LEU A 46 14.11 -13.01 12.42
CA LEU A 46 13.98 -12.13 11.25
C LEU A 46 14.58 -10.73 11.50
N VAL A 47 14.72 -10.31 12.77
CA VAL A 47 15.20 -8.96 13.15
C VAL A 47 16.53 -8.57 12.50
N PRO A 48 17.55 -9.45 12.40
CA PRO A 48 18.80 -9.10 11.72
C PRO A 48 18.60 -8.68 10.25
N LEU A 49 17.67 -9.30 9.52
CA LEU A 49 17.40 -8.99 8.10
C LEU A 49 16.90 -7.55 7.91
N LEU A 50 16.13 -7.03 8.88
CA LEU A 50 15.58 -5.67 8.81
C LEU A 50 16.68 -4.61 8.93
N LYS A 51 17.86 -4.93 9.48
CA LYS A 51 18.97 -3.97 9.56
C LYS A 51 19.52 -3.62 8.19
N ASP A 52 19.41 -4.53 7.22
CA ASP A 52 19.86 -4.30 5.84
C ASP A 52 18.87 -3.43 5.04
N PHE A 53 17.63 -3.28 5.53
CA PHE A 53 16.62 -2.47 4.86
C PHE A 53 16.97 -0.98 4.83
N VAL A 54 17.92 -0.51 5.65
CA VAL A 54 18.33 0.91 5.69
C VAL A 54 18.75 1.48 4.34
N ASN A 55 19.14 0.62 3.39
CA ASN A 55 19.53 1.01 2.03
C ASN A 55 18.41 0.84 1.00
N SER A 56 17.24 0.34 1.40
CA SER A 56 16.08 0.13 0.52
C SER A 56 15.34 1.45 0.27
N PRO A 57 15.22 1.92 -0.98
CA PRO A 57 14.40 3.08 -1.34
C PRO A 57 12.95 2.63 -1.59
N SER A 58 12.29 1.99 -0.62
CA SER A 58 10.98 1.36 -0.82
C SER A 58 9.99 1.65 0.30
N VAL A 59 8.77 2.05 -0.07
CA VAL A 59 7.69 2.24 0.91
C VAL A 59 7.28 0.91 1.56
N TYR A 60 7.45 -0.23 0.88
CA TYR A 60 7.27 -1.56 1.47
C TYR A 60 8.22 -1.79 2.63
N SER A 61 9.52 -1.54 2.40
CA SER A 61 10.54 -1.69 3.43
C SER A 61 10.26 -0.77 4.61
N TYR A 62 9.82 0.47 4.36
CA TYR A 62 9.44 1.41 5.42
C TYR A 62 8.29 0.86 6.28
N TYR A 63 7.20 0.43 5.64
CA TYR A 63 6.03 -0.09 6.34
C TYR A 63 6.37 -1.33 7.16
N CYS A 64 7.07 -2.29 6.55
CA CYS A 64 7.51 -3.52 7.19
C CYS A 64 8.43 -3.25 8.38
N ALA A 65 9.50 -2.46 8.20
CA ALA A 65 10.44 -2.14 9.26
C ALA A 65 9.77 -1.40 10.43
N SER A 66 8.78 -0.55 10.15
CA SER A 66 7.99 0.14 11.18
C SER A 66 7.22 -0.85 12.06
N GLY A 67 6.61 -1.88 11.47
CA GLY A 67 5.92 -2.95 12.19
C GLY A 67 6.85 -3.69 13.16
N PHE A 68 8.03 -4.11 12.68
CA PHE A 68 9.03 -4.76 13.53
C PHE A 68 9.56 -3.81 14.64
N ALA A 69 9.78 -2.54 14.34
CA ALA A 69 10.29 -1.57 15.31
C ALA A 69 9.35 -1.36 16.51
N PHE A 70 8.05 -1.65 16.38
CA PHE A 70 7.12 -1.63 17.52
C PHE A 70 7.42 -2.70 18.58
N PHE A 71 8.03 -3.82 18.19
CA PHE A 71 8.34 -4.94 19.08
C PHE A 71 9.84 -5.09 19.37
N TRP A 72 10.73 -4.60 18.50
CA TRP A 72 12.18 -4.57 18.73
C TRP A 72 12.72 -3.14 18.59
N PRO A 73 12.29 -2.20 19.46
CA PRO A 73 12.67 -0.80 19.33
C PRO A 73 14.18 -0.59 19.49
N ASN A 74 14.82 -1.28 20.44
CA ASN A 74 16.26 -1.12 20.68
C ASN A 74 17.12 -1.50 19.46
N GLU A 75 16.65 -2.48 18.69
CA GLU A 75 17.36 -3.01 17.53
C GLU A 75 17.03 -2.26 16.24
N LEU A 76 15.83 -1.69 16.13
CA LEU A 76 15.26 -1.23 14.85
C LEU A 76 14.72 0.21 14.85
N GLU A 77 14.73 0.95 15.96
CA GLU A 77 14.16 2.30 16.07
C GLU A 77 14.60 3.25 14.93
N THR A 78 15.88 3.18 14.54
CA THR A 78 16.43 4.07 13.50
C THR A 78 16.19 3.58 12.07
N VAL A 79 15.77 2.33 11.87
CA VAL A 79 15.67 1.71 10.54
C VAL A 79 14.59 2.38 9.68
N PRO A 80 13.33 2.57 10.14
CA PRO A 80 12.32 3.25 9.34
C PRO A 80 12.72 4.67 8.90
N GLY A 81 13.39 5.42 9.78
CA GLY A 81 13.89 6.77 9.46
C GLY A 81 14.91 6.76 8.32
N LYS A 82 15.89 5.83 8.38
CA LYS A 82 16.92 5.68 7.34
C LYS A 82 16.34 5.26 5.99
N ILE A 83 15.32 4.40 5.98
CA ILE A 83 14.59 4.03 4.77
C ILE A 83 13.96 5.26 4.12
N LEU A 84 13.28 6.10 4.91
CA LEU A 84 12.73 7.35 4.40
C LEU A 84 13.84 8.24 3.84
N ASP A 85 14.95 8.44 4.55
CA ASP A 85 16.09 9.21 4.06
C ASP A 85 16.57 8.69 2.70
N LYS A 86 16.66 7.37 2.56
CA LYS A 86 17.04 6.73 1.30
C LYS A 86 16.03 6.97 0.18
N MET A 87 14.72 6.84 0.45
CA MET A 87 13.66 7.12 -0.54
C MET A 87 13.78 8.54 -1.11
N TYR A 88 14.09 9.53 -0.27
CA TYR A 88 14.18 10.94 -0.66
C TYR A 88 15.58 11.38 -1.12
N SER A 89 16.53 10.45 -1.30
CA SER A 89 17.88 10.78 -1.77
C SER A 89 17.95 11.23 -3.24
N GLY A 90 16.87 11.05 -3.99
CA GLY A 90 16.73 11.56 -5.35
C GLY A 90 15.26 11.78 -5.72
N ASN A 91 15.02 12.43 -6.86
CA ASN A 91 13.68 12.77 -7.32
C ASN A 91 13.48 12.46 -8.80
N VAL A 92 12.21 12.29 -9.18
CA VAL A 92 11.73 12.19 -10.55
C VAL A 92 10.48 13.04 -10.68
N THR A 93 10.29 13.67 -11.84
CA THR A 93 9.07 14.41 -12.16
C THR A 93 8.27 13.66 -13.21
N THR A 94 6.98 13.44 -12.94
CA THR A 94 6.04 12.80 -13.88
C THR A 94 4.74 13.57 -13.86
N TYR A 95 4.19 13.86 -15.04
CA TYR A 95 2.99 14.70 -15.21
C TYR A 95 3.01 16.02 -14.40
N GLY A 96 4.18 16.64 -14.27
CA GLY A 96 4.36 17.91 -13.53
C GLY A 96 4.44 17.78 -12.00
N VAL A 97 4.37 16.56 -11.46
CA VAL A 97 4.51 16.30 -10.01
C VAL A 97 5.85 15.66 -9.72
N THR A 98 6.57 16.19 -8.72
CA THR A 98 7.86 15.66 -8.28
C THR A 98 7.68 14.65 -7.15
N LEU A 99 8.18 13.44 -7.36
CA LEU A 99 8.16 12.31 -6.42
C LEU A 99 9.60 11.86 -6.10
N PRO A 100 9.82 11.17 -4.95
CA PRO A 100 11.10 10.55 -4.68
C PRO A 100 11.41 9.42 -5.68
N LYS A 101 12.69 9.22 -6.02
CA LYS A 101 13.17 8.03 -6.76
C LYS A 101 13.19 6.82 -5.83
N ALA A 102 12.00 6.26 -5.61
CA ALA A 102 11.74 5.15 -4.71
C ALA A 102 10.73 4.19 -5.34
N GLU A 103 10.69 2.95 -4.86
CA GLU A 103 9.60 2.03 -5.16
C GLU A 103 8.33 2.51 -4.46
N ILE A 104 7.42 3.09 -5.24
CA ILE A 104 6.16 3.67 -4.78
C ILE A 104 5.02 2.95 -5.48
N SER A 105 4.22 2.24 -4.69
CA SER A 105 2.90 1.72 -5.06
C SER A 105 1.89 2.14 -3.99
N CYS A 106 0.60 2.29 -4.34
CA CYS A 106 -0.35 2.87 -3.40
C CYS A 106 -0.68 1.95 -2.22
N GLU A 107 -0.67 0.62 -2.36
CA GLU A 107 -1.03 -0.28 -1.26
C GLU A 107 -0.15 -0.10 0.01
N PRO A 108 1.17 -0.27 -0.04
CA PRO A 108 2.05 -0.05 1.12
C PRO A 108 2.06 1.41 1.60
N LEU A 109 1.85 2.37 0.70
CA LEU A 109 1.76 3.79 1.05
C LEU A 109 0.47 4.09 1.83
N LEU A 110 -0.66 3.54 1.41
CA LEU A 110 -1.94 3.66 2.10
C LEU A 110 -1.93 2.91 3.44
N TYR A 111 -1.31 1.73 3.51
CA TYR A 111 -1.08 1.06 4.79
C TYR A 111 -0.25 1.93 5.74
N SER A 112 0.84 2.51 5.25
CA SER A 112 1.66 3.44 6.03
C SER A 112 0.87 4.66 6.50
N PHE A 113 0.01 5.20 5.64
CA PHE A 113 -0.80 6.38 5.95
C PHE A 113 -1.91 6.09 6.98
N PHE A 114 -2.63 4.97 6.84
CA PHE A 114 -3.78 4.66 7.69
C PHE A 114 -3.43 3.92 8.98
N GLN A 115 -2.37 3.11 8.98
CA GLN A 115 -2.13 2.13 10.05
C GLN A 115 -0.93 2.45 10.94
N LEU A 116 0.00 3.30 10.50
CA LEU A 116 1.13 3.73 11.31
C LEU A 116 0.85 5.07 12.03
N PRO A 117 1.61 5.39 13.09
CA PRO A 117 1.65 6.74 13.63
C PRO A 117 1.93 7.78 12.55
N SER A 118 1.26 8.91 12.68
CA SER A 118 1.27 9.96 11.67
C SER A 118 2.68 10.49 11.39
N ASN A 119 3.13 10.45 10.13
CA ASN A 119 4.45 10.93 9.70
C ASN A 119 4.32 11.96 8.55
N ASP A 120 4.92 13.14 8.69
CA ASP A 120 4.83 14.22 7.69
C ASP A 120 5.32 13.83 6.30
N ARG A 121 6.39 13.05 6.21
CA ARG A 121 6.96 12.62 4.93
C ARG A 121 6.02 11.64 4.23
N ILE A 122 5.42 10.71 4.97
CA ILE A 122 4.39 9.80 4.42
C ILE A 122 3.14 10.56 4.00
N ARG A 123 2.65 11.51 4.80
CA ARG A 123 1.51 12.36 4.41
C ARG A 123 1.80 13.13 3.13
N LYS A 124 2.97 13.76 3.04
CA LYS A 124 3.41 14.46 1.82
C LYS A 124 3.51 13.50 0.63
N LEU A 125 4.12 12.33 0.80
CA LEU A 125 4.26 11.33 -0.26
C LEU A 125 2.90 10.85 -0.76
N MET A 126 1.94 10.64 0.14
CA MET A 126 0.58 10.27 -0.21
C MET A 126 -0.11 11.37 -1.02
N ASN A 127 0.04 12.63 -0.61
CA ASN A 127 -0.49 13.77 -1.34
C ASN A 127 0.13 13.93 -2.73
N ASP A 128 1.45 13.90 -2.83
CA ASP A 128 2.14 14.00 -4.11
C ASP A 128 1.79 12.83 -5.03
N THR A 129 1.67 11.62 -4.49
CA THR A 129 1.30 10.42 -5.26
C THR A 129 -0.13 10.52 -5.78
N TYR A 130 -1.08 11.01 -4.96
CA TYR A 130 -2.44 11.31 -5.40
C TYR A 130 -2.46 12.37 -6.51
N LEU A 131 -1.73 13.48 -6.35
CA LEU A 131 -1.64 14.54 -7.35
C LEU A 131 -1.04 14.03 -8.66
N ALA A 132 -0.08 13.10 -8.61
CA ALA A 132 0.49 12.48 -9.81
C ALA A 132 -0.55 11.65 -10.57
N HIS A 133 -1.45 10.94 -9.86
CA HIS A 133 -2.56 10.21 -10.49
C HIS A 133 -3.56 11.17 -11.14
N GLU A 134 -3.96 12.23 -10.44
CA GLU A 134 -4.88 13.24 -10.97
C GLU A 134 -4.29 13.98 -12.18
N ALA A 135 -3.01 14.36 -12.11
CA ALA A 135 -2.32 15.00 -13.23
C ALA A 135 -2.18 14.08 -14.45
N ARG A 136 -1.91 12.78 -14.23
CA ARG A 136 -1.93 11.79 -15.31
C ARG A 136 -3.31 11.68 -15.95
N TYR A 137 -4.38 11.62 -15.15
CA TYR A 137 -5.74 11.61 -15.68
C TYR A 137 -6.03 12.87 -16.52
N ASN A 138 -5.70 14.06 -16.01
CA ASN A 138 -5.91 15.31 -16.74
C ASN A 138 -5.15 15.34 -18.09
N SER A 139 -4.01 14.67 -18.18
CA SER A 139 -3.23 14.58 -19.42
C SER A 139 -3.69 13.49 -20.39
N THR A 140 -4.32 12.42 -19.91
CA THR A 140 -4.57 11.20 -20.69
C THR A 140 -6.05 10.83 -20.85
N GLY A 141 -6.92 11.38 -20.00
CA GLY A 141 -8.32 10.99 -19.88
C GLY A 141 -8.54 9.60 -19.27
N GLN A 142 -7.48 8.88 -18.87
CA GLN A 142 -7.54 7.51 -18.37
C GLN A 142 -7.44 7.48 -16.85
N TYR A 143 -8.47 6.94 -16.19
CA TYR A 143 -8.38 6.63 -14.77
C TYR A 143 -7.36 5.52 -14.54
N VAL A 144 -6.52 5.69 -13.52
CA VAL A 144 -5.62 4.66 -13.03
C VAL A 144 -5.57 4.76 -11.51
N ALA A 145 -5.34 3.64 -10.84
CA ALA A 145 -5.21 3.60 -9.38
C ALA A 145 -4.15 2.56 -8.99
N PHE A 146 -2.88 2.90 -9.28
CA PHE A 146 -1.76 1.97 -9.28
C PHE A 146 -1.57 1.30 -7.91
N SER A 147 -1.60 -0.04 -7.91
CA SER A 147 -1.45 -0.87 -6.71
C SER A 147 -0.80 -2.22 -7.04
N GLU A 148 -0.79 -3.13 -6.09
CA GLU A 148 -0.50 -4.55 -6.36
C GLU A 148 -1.74 -5.42 -6.20
N GLY A 149 -1.76 -6.60 -6.82
CA GLY A 149 -2.85 -7.54 -6.64
C GLY A 149 -3.02 -8.53 -7.78
N ASP A 150 -4.05 -9.36 -7.64
CA ASP A 150 -4.47 -10.30 -8.67
C ASP A 150 -4.92 -9.56 -9.93
N SER A 151 -4.52 -10.10 -11.08
CA SER A 151 -4.96 -9.71 -12.41
C SER A 151 -5.29 -10.94 -13.26
N GLN A 152 -5.76 -10.72 -14.49
CA GLN A 152 -5.89 -11.80 -15.49
C GLN A 152 -4.55 -12.48 -15.85
N TYR A 153 -3.42 -11.86 -15.52
CA TYR A 153 -2.06 -12.37 -15.77
C TYR A 153 -1.39 -12.92 -14.49
N GLY A 154 -2.14 -13.14 -13.42
CA GLY A 154 -1.61 -13.48 -12.10
C GLY A 154 -1.36 -12.23 -11.24
N PHE A 155 -0.57 -12.38 -10.17
CA PHE A 155 -0.26 -11.26 -9.29
C PHE A 155 0.68 -10.26 -10.00
N ILE A 156 0.32 -8.98 -9.96
CA ILE A 156 1.12 -7.90 -10.57
C ILE A 156 1.39 -6.79 -9.57
N TRP A 157 2.43 -6.02 -9.86
CA TRP A 157 2.78 -4.80 -9.17
C TRP A 157 2.70 -3.63 -10.14
N GLU A 158 1.91 -2.62 -9.80
CA GLU A 158 1.86 -1.36 -10.52
C GLU A 158 2.59 -0.29 -9.70
N TRP A 159 3.69 0.19 -10.27
CA TRP A 159 4.61 1.14 -9.67
C TRP A 159 4.36 2.53 -10.23
N VAL A 160 4.00 3.46 -9.35
CA VAL A 160 3.95 4.90 -9.69
C VAL A 160 5.38 5.37 -10.00
N VAL A 161 6.33 4.95 -9.16
CA VAL A 161 7.76 5.17 -9.35
C VAL A 161 8.50 3.90 -8.96
N ARG A 162 9.59 3.59 -9.65
CA ARG A 162 10.58 2.58 -9.26
C ARG A 162 11.87 3.23 -8.75
N ALA A 163 12.69 2.47 -8.03
CA ALA A 163 13.99 2.93 -7.55
C ALA A 163 14.93 3.47 -8.66
N SER A 164 14.78 2.98 -9.90
CA SER A 164 15.49 3.50 -11.09
C SER A 164 15.08 4.93 -11.47
N GLY A 165 13.91 5.37 -11.03
CA GLY A 165 13.24 6.59 -11.46
C GLY A 165 12.27 6.39 -12.62
N ASP A 166 12.11 5.17 -13.14
CA ASP A 166 11.04 4.89 -14.10
C ASP A 166 9.68 5.07 -13.43
N THR A 167 8.68 5.54 -14.20
CA THR A 167 7.33 5.83 -13.67
C THR A 167 6.25 5.08 -14.43
N TRP A 168 5.14 4.79 -13.74
CA TRP A 168 3.97 4.11 -14.29
C TRP A 168 4.28 2.76 -14.95
N GLN A 169 5.09 1.94 -14.28
CA GLN A 169 5.47 0.61 -14.76
C GLN A 169 4.65 -0.48 -14.11
N ILE A 170 4.31 -1.52 -14.88
CA ILE A 170 3.63 -2.72 -14.40
C ILE A 170 4.60 -3.89 -14.52
N SER A 171 4.70 -4.70 -13.48
CA SER A 171 5.51 -5.92 -13.48
C SER A 171 4.73 -7.12 -12.98
N ASN A 172 5.05 -8.29 -13.53
CA ASN A 172 4.73 -9.58 -12.94
C ASN A 172 6.05 -10.22 -12.52
N SER A 173 6.24 -10.32 -11.20
CA SER A 173 7.54 -10.64 -10.60
C SER A 173 8.58 -9.63 -11.09
N GLU A 174 9.73 -10.08 -11.57
CA GLU A 174 10.80 -9.23 -12.08
C GLU A 174 10.59 -8.74 -13.52
N LYS A 175 9.56 -9.24 -14.22
CA LYS A 175 9.33 -8.94 -15.64
C LYS A 175 8.38 -7.76 -15.81
N LEU A 176 8.81 -6.73 -16.54
CA LEU A 176 7.92 -5.66 -17.00
C LEU A 176 6.92 -6.21 -18.02
N ILE A 177 5.66 -5.80 -17.88
CA ILE A 177 4.56 -6.19 -18.77
C ILE A 177 3.83 -4.93 -19.24
N ASP A 178 3.32 -5.00 -20.47
CA ASP A 178 2.54 -3.92 -21.08
C ASP A 178 1.08 -4.37 -21.13
N ILE A 179 0.29 -3.86 -20.19
CA ILE A 179 -1.13 -4.15 -20.03
C ILE A 179 -1.87 -2.87 -19.67
N ASN A 180 -3.18 -2.84 -19.88
CA ASN A 180 -4.00 -1.78 -19.31
C ASN A 180 -3.88 -1.80 -17.79
N PRO A 181 -3.55 -0.66 -17.14
CA PRO A 181 -3.50 -0.60 -15.70
C PRO A 181 -4.87 -0.89 -15.07
N ILE A 182 -4.83 -1.50 -13.91
CA ILE A 182 -6.00 -1.79 -13.10
C ILE A 182 -6.33 -0.55 -12.26
N ILE A 183 -7.60 -0.17 -12.27
CA ILE A 183 -8.14 0.79 -11.32
C ILE A 183 -8.54 -0.02 -10.08
N TYR A 184 -7.63 -0.16 -9.13
CA TYR A 184 -7.91 -0.91 -7.90
C TYR A 184 -8.94 -0.18 -7.02
N SER A 185 -10.02 -0.87 -6.65
CA SER A 185 -11.10 -0.35 -5.79
C SER A 185 -10.57 0.20 -4.47
N LYS A 186 -9.61 -0.51 -3.86
CA LYS A 186 -8.97 -0.11 -2.60
C LYS A 186 -8.26 1.23 -2.68
N VAL A 187 -7.61 1.53 -3.82
CA VAL A 187 -6.92 2.81 -4.03
C VAL A 187 -7.92 3.91 -4.36
N SER A 188 -8.87 3.62 -5.25
CA SER A 188 -9.91 4.58 -5.65
C SER A 188 -10.72 5.09 -4.46
N LEU A 189 -11.24 4.18 -3.64
CA LEU A 189 -12.01 4.54 -2.44
C LEU A 189 -11.13 5.18 -1.36
N SER A 190 -9.85 4.83 -1.28
CA SER A 190 -8.91 5.52 -0.38
C SER A 190 -8.64 6.95 -0.80
N PHE A 191 -8.46 7.21 -2.09
CA PHE A 191 -8.30 8.58 -2.60
C PHE A 191 -9.57 9.40 -2.36
N LEU A 192 -10.74 8.80 -2.56
CA LEU A 192 -12.01 9.45 -2.27
C LEU A 192 -12.11 9.81 -0.78
N ALA A 193 -11.77 8.88 0.11
CA ALA A 193 -11.80 9.09 1.55
C ALA A 193 -10.80 10.17 2.03
N ILE A 194 -9.61 10.25 1.42
CA ILE A 194 -8.56 11.19 1.84
C ILE A 194 -8.79 12.60 1.26
N TYR A 195 -9.13 12.71 -0.02
CA TYR A 195 -9.10 13.98 -0.76
C TYR A 195 -10.46 14.51 -1.20
N ASN A 196 -11.47 13.64 -1.34
CA ASN A 196 -12.82 14.01 -1.76
C ASN A 196 -12.88 14.98 -2.97
N SER A 197 -12.02 14.74 -3.97
CA SER A 197 -11.96 15.54 -5.19
C SER A 197 -12.92 15.02 -6.27
N THR A 198 -13.16 15.84 -7.30
CA THR A 198 -13.90 15.39 -8.50
C THR A 198 -13.22 14.20 -9.14
N PHE A 199 -11.89 14.21 -9.28
CA PHE A 199 -11.13 13.10 -9.85
C PHE A 199 -11.36 11.79 -9.08
N ALA A 200 -11.19 11.79 -7.76
CA ALA A 200 -11.35 10.59 -6.94
C ALA A 200 -12.79 10.08 -6.92
N LYS A 201 -13.76 11.01 -6.88
CA LYS A 201 -15.18 10.70 -6.92
C LYS A 201 -15.58 10.06 -8.25
N GLU A 202 -15.23 10.66 -9.37
CA GLU A 202 -15.62 10.14 -10.69
C GLU A 202 -14.90 8.82 -11.01
N MET A 203 -13.66 8.62 -10.55
CA MET A 203 -12.98 7.33 -10.63
C MET A 203 -13.70 6.24 -9.81
N SER A 204 -14.20 6.58 -8.62
CA SER A 204 -14.99 5.65 -7.79
C SER A 204 -16.33 5.32 -8.47
N ILE A 205 -17.03 6.32 -9.00
CA ILE A 205 -18.28 6.15 -9.75
C ILE A 205 -18.07 5.28 -11.00
N TYR A 206 -16.95 5.44 -11.70
CA TYR A 206 -16.60 4.57 -12.82
C TYR A 206 -16.54 3.10 -12.38
N LEU A 207 -15.83 2.81 -11.28
CA LEU A 207 -15.73 1.45 -10.75
C LEU A 207 -17.08 0.87 -10.31
N GLU A 208 -17.92 1.68 -9.68
CA GLU A 208 -19.27 1.26 -9.28
C GLU A 208 -20.16 0.91 -10.47
N LYS A 209 -19.98 1.56 -11.62
CA LYS A 209 -20.75 1.29 -12.85
C LYS A 209 -20.32 0.00 -13.55
N VAL A 210 -19.03 -0.32 -13.52
CA VAL A 210 -18.49 -1.50 -14.23
C VAL A 210 -18.49 -2.75 -13.34
N SER A 211 -18.37 -2.58 -12.03
CA SER A 211 -18.27 -3.71 -11.11
C SER A 211 -19.65 -4.25 -10.75
N PRO A 212 -19.78 -5.57 -10.49
CA PRO A 212 -21.00 -6.13 -9.94
C PRO A 212 -21.31 -5.56 -8.54
N ASP A 213 -22.57 -5.68 -8.13
CA ASP A 213 -23.05 -5.27 -6.81
C ASP A 213 -22.21 -5.93 -5.69
N PRO A 214 -21.56 -5.14 -4.80
CA PRO A 214 -20.60 -5.64 -3.82
C PRO A 214 -21.26 -6.33 -2.60
N LYS A 215 -22.30 -7.16 -2.80
CA LYS A 215 -23.05 -7.84 -1.73
C LYS A 215 -22.18 -8.66 -0.79
N ASN A 216 -21.08 -9.22 -1.31
CA ASN A 216 -20.16 -10.08 -0.57
C ASN A 216 -18.80 -9.39 -0.28
N GLY A 217 -18.71 -8.08 -0.53
CA GLY A 217 -17.47 -7.32 -0.49
C GLY A 217 -17.12 -6.73 -1.85
N TYR A 218 -16.12 -5.86 -1.86
CA TYR A 218 -15.63 -5.21 -3.07
C TYR A 218 -14.68 -6.13 -3.84
N TYR A 219 -14.85 -6.12 -5.16
CA TYR A 219 -13.93 -6.69 -6.13
C TYR A 219 -12.62 -5.92 -6.18
N HIS A 220 -11.55 -6.55 -6.68
CA HIS A 220 -10.22 -5.93 -6.75
C HIS A 220 -10.23 -4.62 -7.56
N GLY A 221 -10.96 -4.58 -8.67
CA GLY A 221 -11.03 -3.42 -9.55
C GLY A 221 -11.44 -3.82 -10.97
N ALA A 222 -11.19 -2.92 -11.91
CA ALA A 222 -11.36 -3.15 -13.33
C ALA A 222 -10.30 -2.35 -14.11
N ASP A 223 -10.05 -2.71 -15.37
CA ASP A 223 -9.28 -1.84 -16.24
C ASP A 223 -10.11 -0.61 -16.70
N PHE A 224 -9.41 0.38 -17.25
CA PHE A 224 -10.08 1.53 -17.84
C PHE A 224 -10.48 1.25 -19.29
N ASN A 225 -11.75 1.50 -19.62
CA ASN A 225 -12.25 1.57 -20.97
C ASN A 225 -13.15 2.80 -21.13
N THR A 226 -13.01 3.51 -22.26
CA THR A 226 -13.87 4.66 -22.59
C THR A 226 -15.34 4.25 -22.76
N ASP A 227 -15.60 3.00 -23.15
CA ASP A 227 -16.89 2.34 -23.02
C ASP A 227 -16.85 1.42 -21.78
N PRO A 228 -17.49 1.82 -20.66
CA PRO A 228 -17.47 1.04 -19.42
C PRO A 228 -18.02 -0.39 -19.57
N SER A 229 -18.87 -0.66 -20.58
CA SER A 229 -19.41 -2.01 -20.82
C SER A 229 -18.37 -3.00 -21.38
N LEU A 230 -17.24 -2.48 -21.86
CA LEU A 230 -16.11 -3.25 -22.37
C LEU A 230 -14.95 -3.35 -21.37
N ALA A 231 -15.12 -2.84 -20.15
CA ALA A 231 -14.13 -2.96 -19.09
C ALA A 231 -14.01 -4.42 -18.61
N THR A 232 -12.77 -4.87 -18.41
CA THR A 232 -12.46 -6.16 -17.81
C THR A 232 -12.47 -6.02 -16.30
N VAL A 233 -13.46 -6.64 -15.66
CA VAL A 233 -13.59 -6.65 -14.20
C VAL A 233 -12.76 -7.78 -13.62
N LEU A 234 -12.07 -7.49 -12.52
CA LEU A 234 -11.37 -8.48 -11.71
C LEU A 234 -12.36 -9.03 -10.67
N ASP A 235 -13.12 -10.03 -11.10
CA ASP A 235 -14.27 -10.63 -10.39
C ASP A 235 -13.91 -11.47 -9.15
N LYS A 236 -12.65 -11.42 -8.70
CA LYS A 236 -12.24 -12.00 -7.43
C LYS A 236 -12.40 -11.01 -6.29
N MET A 237 -12.83 -11.52 -5.14
CA MET A 237 -12.80 -10.79 -3.88
C MET A 237 -11.52 -11.16 -3.13
N GLY A 238 -10.79 -10.15 -2.65
CA GLY A 238 -9.56 -10.35 -1.89
C GLY A 238 -9.61 -9.69 -0.52
N GLY A 239 -9.02 -10.35 0.48
CA GLY A 239 -8.94 -9.83 1.85
C GLY A 239 -8.20 -8.50 1.95
N ASN A 240 -7.07 -8.35 1.23
CA ASN A 240 -6.25 -7.13 1.23
C ASN A 240 -7.03 -5.91 0.72
N THR A 241 -7.81 -6.08 -0.36
CA THR A 241 -8.68 -5.03 -0.91
C THR A 241 -9.70 -4.53 0.12
N ASN A 242 -10.45 -5.46 0.71
CA ASN A 242 -11.53 -5.10 1.63
C ASN A 242 -11.01 -4.53 2.96
N ALA A 243 -9.88 -5.03 3.47
CA ALA A 243 -9.25 -4.48 4.67
C ALA A 243 -8.84 -3.00 4.51
N LEU A 244 -8.27 -2.65 3.35
CA LEU A 244 -7.86 -1.27 3.08
C LEU A 244 -9.06 -0.34 2.85
N ILE A 245 -10.14 -0.83 2.22
CA ILE A 245 -11.40 -0.09 2.08
C ILE A 245 -12.01 0.22 3.45
N LEU A 246 -11.99 -0.72 4.40
CA LEU A 246 -12.44 -0.47 5.77
C LEU A 246 -11.57 0.58 6.48
N ALA A 247 -10.26 0.58 6.25
CA ALA A 247 -9.36 1.61 6.77
C ALA A 247 -9.70 3.00 6.21
N ALA A 248 -9.95 3.10 4.90
CA ALA A 248 -10.39 4.32 4.23
C ALA A 248 -11.75 4.82 4.77
N ALA A 249 -12.74 3.93 4.90
CA ALA A 249 -14.05 4.28 5.47
C ALA A 249 -13.93 4.80 6.92
N LYS A 250 -13.12 4.12 7.74
CA LYS A 250 -12.83 4.58 9.12
C LYS A 250 -12.15 5.94 9.14
N TYR A 251 -11.27 6.23 8.19
CA TYR A 251 -10.65 7.55 8.05
C TYR A 251 -11.70 8.62 7.72
N ALA A 252 -12.52 8.38 6.69
CA ALA A 252 -13.56 9.33 6.25
C ALA A 252 -14.60 9.65 7.35
N LEU A 253 -14.89 8.71 8.25
CA LEU A 253 -15.83 8.91 9.36
C LEU A 253 -15.24 9.71 10.54
N ARG A 254 -13.93 9.95 10.57
CA ARG A 254 -13.23 10.65 11.66
C ARG A 254 -12.90 12.10 11.33
N VAL A 255 -12.97 12.48 10.06
CA VAL A 255 -12.72 13.84 9.54
C VAL A 255 -14.05 14.56 9.40
#